data_AF-A0A089WI50-F1
#
_entry.id   AF-A0A089WI50-F1
#
_cell.length_a   1.000
_cell.length_b   1.000
_cell.length_c   1.000
_cell.angle_alpha   90.00
_cell.angle_beta   90.00
_cell.angle_gamma   90.00
#
_symmetry.space_group_name_H-M   'P 1'
#
loop_
_entity.id
_entity.type
_entity.pdbx_description
1 polymer ?
#
loop_
_entity_poly.entity_id
_entity_poly.type
_entity_poly.pdbx_seq_one_letter_code
_entity_poly.pdbx_strand_id
1 'polypeptide(L)'
;MIKQTLALLLVGASLAACSSHPENPVDHVTYRNEPLVKHVKDGMTMQKVIAIGGSPSSVIDLPNGGTCNDYILNHEGQQQPYYVRFDVTGHVDAKGFKTCKQREEERRATPGA
;
A
#
# COMPACT_ATOMS: atom_id res chain seq x y z
N MET A 1 36.88 -48.86 31.00
CA MET A 1 36.25 -47.57 31.37
C MET A 1 36.21 -46.69 30.12
N ILE A 2 35.05 -46.59 29.46
CA ILE A 2 34.83 -45.76 28.26
C ILE A 2 33.56 -44.93 28.52
N LYS A 3 33.70 -43.63 28.23
CA LYS A 3 32.90 -42.49 28.69
C LYS A 3 31.45 -42.50 28.18
N GLN A 4 30.57 -41.96 29.02
CA GLN A 4 29.16 -41.70 28.79
C GLN A 4 28.95 -40.82 27.54
N THR A 5 28.25 -41.35 26.54
CA THR A 5 27.82 -40.61 25.35
C THR A 5 26.56 -39.79 25.68
N LEU A 6 26.72 -38.46 25.70
CA LEU A 6 25.64 -37.50 25.59
C LEU A 6 24.90 -37.71 24.26
N ALA A 7 23.57 -37.79 24.29
CA ALA A 7 22.74 -37.39 23.17
C ALA A 7 21.32 -37.10 23.69
N LEU A 8 20.91 -35.84 23.64
CA LEU A 8 19.56 -35.43 23.23
C LEU A 8 19.54 -33.92 23.03
N LEU A 9 19.86 -33.56 21.78
CA LEU A 9 19.55 -32.28 21.17
C LEU A 9 18.04 -32.15 21.02
N LEU A 10 17.45 -31.07 21.55
CA LEU A 10 16.15 -30.55 21.13
C LEU A 10 16.24 -29.03 21.15
N VAL A 11 16.90 -28.48 20.13
CA VAL A 11 16.80 -27.06 19.79
C VAL A 11 15.47 -26.90 19.05
N GLY A 12 14.43 -26.52 19.78
CA GLY A 12 13.15 -26.14 19.20
C GLY A 12 13.33 -24.83 18.41
N ALA A 13 13.42 -24.94 17.09
CA ALA A 13 13.36 -23.78 16.22
C ALA A 13 11.91 -23.27 16.17
N SER A 14 11.60 -22.21 16.91
CA SER A 14 10.40 -21.42 16.66
C SER A 14 10.60 -20.67 15.33
N LEU A 15 10.13 -21.26 14.24
CA LEU A 15 9.95 -20.55 12.99
C LEU A 15 8.99 -19.38 13.25
N ALA A 16 9.53 -18.17 13.20
CA ALA A 16 8.73 -16.95 13.19
C ALA A 16 7.73 -17.06 12.04
N ALA A 17 6.44 -17.03 12.36
CA ALA A 17 5.41 -16.87 11.35
C ALA A 17 5.61 -15.50 10.72
N CYS A 18 6.18 -15.45 9.52
CA CYS A 18 6.13 -14.26 8.68
C CYS A 18 4.64 -14.01 8.39
N SER A 19 4.03 -13.11 9.16
CA SER A 19 2.70 -12.59 8.88
C SER A 19 2.77 -11.75 7.61
N SER A 20 2.77 -12.43 6.46
CA SER A 20 2.38 -11.81 5.21
C SER A 20 0.90 -11.48 5.39
N HIS A 21 0.61 -10.22 5.71
CA HIS A 21 -0.74 -9.71 5.54
C HIS A 21 -1.15 -10.09 4.11
N PRO A 22 -2.27 -10.80 3.91
CA PRO A 22 -2.75 -11.07 2.57
C PRO A 22 -3.10 -9.73 1.96
N GLU A 23 -2.15 -9.15 1.23
CA GLU A 23 -2.43 -8.15 0.23
C GLU A 23 -3.42 -8.83 -0.71
N ASN A 24 -4.66 -8.37 -0.68
CA ASN A 24 -5.70 -8.79 -1.61
C ASN A 24 -5.03 -8.82 -3.00
N PRO A 25 -4.98 -9.96 -3.73
CA PRO A 25 -4.23 -10.03 -4.97
C PRO A 25 -4.89 -9.10 -5.97
N VAL A 26 -4.37 -7.87 -6.04
CA VAL A 26 -4.93 -6.86 -6.92
C VAL A 26 -4.53 -7.25 -8.33
N ASP A 27 -5.52 -7.37 -9.20
CA ASP A 27 -5.27 -7.56 -10.61
C ASP A 27 -4.75 -6.23 -11.22
N HIS A 28 -3.44 -6.03 -11.12
CA HIS A 28 -2.75 -4.92 -11.76
C HIS A 28 -2.97 -4.90 -13.27
N VAL A 29 -3.25 -6.05 -13.91
CA VAL A 29 -3.47 -6.14 -15.36
C VAL A 29 -4.82 -5.53 -15.71
N THR A 30 -5.87 -5.87 -14.97
CA THR A 30 -7.23 -5.34 -15.18
C THR A 30 -7.23 -3.81 -15.14
N TYR A 31 -6.63 -3.20 -14.13
CA TYR A 31 -6.67 -1.74 -13.95
C TYR A 31 -5.49 -0.98 -14.59
N ARG A 32 -4.57 -1.64 -15.31
CA ARG A 32 -3.35 -0.99 -15.86
C ARG A 32 -3.61 0.20 -16.77
N ASN A 33 -4.78 0.22 -17.41
CA ASN A 33 -5.17 1.25 -18.37
C ASN A 33 -6.03 2.36 -17.75
N GLU A 34 -6.43 2.23 -16.48
CA GLU A 34 -7.14 3.28 -15.78
C GLU A 34 -6.29 4.56 -15.73
N PRO A 35 -6.87 5.76 -15.96
CA PRO A 35 -6.10 7.01 -16.07
C PRO A 35 -5.17 7.27 -14.89
N LEU A 36 -5.66 7.04 -13.66
CA LEU A 36 -4.89 7.21 -12.42
C LEU A 36 -3.72 6.22 -12.31
N VAL A 37 -3.92 4.98 -12.76
CA VAL A 37 -2.89 3.94 -12.72
C VAL A 37 -1.81 4.22 -13.77
N LYS A 38 -2.23 4.55 -14.99
CA LYS A 38 -1.35 4.70 -16.14
C LYS A 38 -0.58 6.02 -16.14
N HIS A 39 -1.27 7.13 -15.87
CA HIS A 39 -0.76 8.48 -16.16
C HIS A 39 -0.29 9.27 -14.95
N VAL A 40 -0.77 8.98 -13.74
CA VAL A 40 -0.24 9.63 -12.53
C VAL A 40 1.18 9.13 -12.28
N LYS A 41 2.12 10.03 -12.06
CA LYS A 41 3.53 9.75 -11.75
C LYS A 41 3.96 10.54 -10.52
N ASP A 42 5.04 10.08 -9.91
CA ASP A 42 5.68 10.78 -8.80
C ASP A 42 6.05 12.22 -9.23
N GLY A 43 5.94 13.16 -8.30
CA GLY A 43 6.18 14.57 -8.54
C GLY A 43 5.01 15.34 -9.20
N MET A 44 3.90 14.69 -9.58
CA MET A 44 2.75 15.42 -10.12
C MET A 44 2.02 16.22 -9.04
N THR A 45 1.50 17.40 -9.38
CA THR A 45 0.67 18.20 -8.46
C THR A 45 -0.73 17.62 -8.32
N MET A 46 -1.42 17.95 -7.22
CA MET A 46 -2.82 17.58 -7.02
C MET A 46 -3.72 18.01 -8.18
N GLN A 47 -3.51 19.22 -8.71
CA GLN A 47 -4.27 19.71 -9.86
C GLN A 47 -4.06 18.83 -11.10
N LYS A 48 -2.84 18.35 -11.35
CA LYS A 48 -2.56 17.44 -12.47
C LYS A 48 -3.23 16.09 -12.27
N VAL A 49 -3.25 15.56 -11.04
CA VAL A 49 -3.94 14.31 -10.72
C VAL A 49 -5.45 14.43 -10.92
N ILE A 50 -6.06 15.54 -10.47
CA ILE A 50 -7.50 15.81 -10.70
C ILE A 50 -7.79 15.92 -12.21
N ALA A 51 -6.91 16.55 -12.98
CA ALA A 51 -7.07 16.61 -14.44
C ALA A 51 -6.97 15.23 -15.12
N ILE A 52 -6.33 14.24 -14.49
CA ILE A 52 -6.20 12.88 -15.02
C ILE A 52 -7.37 11.99 -14.59
N GLY A 53 -7.70 11.99 -13.30
CA GLY A 53 -8.64 11.03 -12.70
C GLY A 53 -9.97 11.62 -12.24
N GLY A 54 -10.19 12.92 -12.43
CA GLY A 54 -11.34 13.62 -11.88
C GLY A 54 -11.25 13.89 -10.39
N SER A 55 -12.39 14.25 -9.80
CA SER A 55 -12.49 14.53 -8.37
C SER A 55 -12.32 13.25 -7.54
N PRO A 56 -11.56 13.30 -6.44
CA PRO A 56 -11.46 12.17 -5.52
C PRO A 56 -12.78 11.91 -4.80
N SER A 57 -13.00 10.67 -4.36
CA SER A 57 -14.15 10.29 -3.53
C SER A 57 -14.03 10.83 -2.10
N SER A 58 -12.80 10.96 -1.60
CA SER A 58 -12.50 11.59 -0.32
C SER A 58 -11.06 12.10 -0.31
N VAL A 59 -10.79 13.07 0.56
CA VAL A 59 -9.46 13.59 0.83
C VAL A 59 -9.23 13.57 2.34
N ILE A 60 -8.07 13.11 2.78
CA ILE A 60 -7.66 13.15 4.18
C ILE A 60 -6.31 13.84 4.33
N ASP A 61 -6.13 14.53 5.45
CA ASP A 61 -4.82 15.02 5.89
C ASP A 61 -4.00 13.89 6.51
N LEU A 62 -2.70 13.90 6.29
CA LEU A 62 -1.79 12.89 6.82
C LEU A 62 -1.11 13.36 8.12
N PRO A 63 -0.88 12.48 9.11
CA PRO A 63 -0.30 12.86 10.41
C PRO A 63 1.06 13.55 10.36
N ASN A 64 1.87 13.30 9.33
CA ASN A 64 3.20 13.90 9.15
C ASN A 64 3.21 14.98 8.06
N GLY A 65 2.04 15.52 7.73
CA GLY A 65 1.83 16.48 6.65
C GLY A 65 1.62 15.82 5.28
N GLY A 66 1.16 16.63 4.34
CA GLY A 66 0.66 16.15 3.05
C GLY A 66 -0.78 15.66 3.12
N THR A 67 -1.29 15.17 1.99
CA THR A 67 -2.68 14.73 1.85
C THR A 67 -2.77 13.38 1.15
N CYS A 68 -3.91 12.72 1.24
CA CYS A 68 -4.19 11.51 0.49
C CYS A 68 -5.59 11.57 -0.08
N ASN A 69 -5.68 11.30 -1.38
CA ASN A 69 -6.91 11.26 -2.15
C ASN A 69 -7.33 9.81 -2.38
N ASP A 70 -8.57 9.49 -2.03
CA ASP A 70 -9.21 8.23 -2.39
C ASP A 70 -9.93 8.36 -3.74
N TYR A 71 -9.91 7.26 -4.49
CA TYR A 71 -10.64 7.07 -5.73
C TYR A 71 -11.25 5.66 -5.75
N ILE A 72 -12.31 5.51 -6.55
CA ILE A 72 -12.87 4.21 -6.90
C ILE A 72 -12.66 4.02 -8.40
N LEU A 73 -11.71 3.13 -8.75
CA LEU A 73 -11.56 2.69 -10.13
C LEU A 73 -12.74 1.81 -10.50
N ASN A 74 -13.20 1.91 -11.74
CA ASN A 74 -14.29 1.09 -12.25
C ASN A 74 -13.88 0.51 -13.61
N HIS A 75 -13.67 -0.80 -13.65
CA HIS A 75 -13.42 -1.53 -14.88
C HIS A 75 -14.55 -2.55 -15.09
N GLU A 76 -15.35 -2.37 -16.13
CA GLU A 76 -16.47 -3.29 -16.46
C GLU A 76 -17.41 -3.59 -15.28
N GLY A 77 -17.66 -2.58 -14.42
CA GLY A 77 -18.52 -2.72 -13.24
C GLY A 77 -17.80 -3.25 -11.99
N GLN A 78 -16.54 -3.67 -12.11
CA GLN A 78 -15.71 -4.03 -10.97
C GLN A 78 -15.11 -2.77 -10.34
N GLN A 79 -15.42 -2.56 -9.06
CA GLN A 79 -14.92 -1.43 -8.30
C GLN A 79 -13.65 -1.81 -7.54
N GLN A 80 -12.64 -0.95 -7.59
CA GLN A 80 -11.39 -1.11 -6.89
C GLN A 80 -10.96 0.20 -6.22
N PRO A 81 -10.82 0.24 -4.89
CA PRO A 81 -10.23 1.38 -4.19
C PRO A 81 -8.80 1.67 -4.66
N TYR A 82 -8.50 2.95 -4.81
CA TYR A 82 -7.19 3.42 -5.22
C TYR A 82 -6.84 4.72 -4.52
N TYR A 83 -5.65 4.82 -3.95
CA TYR A 83 -5.18 6.04 -3.31
C TYR A 83 -4.10 6.73 -4.15
N VAL A 84 -4.05 8.06 -4.04
CA VAL A 84 -2.92 8.87 -4.46
C VAL A 84 -2.51 9.75 -3.27
N ARG A 85 -1.26 9.61 -2.83
CA ARG A 85 -0.66 10.40 -1.75
C ARG A 85 0.08 11.59 -2.32
N PHE A 86 -0.03 12.72 -1.64
CA PHE A 86 0.78 13.90 -1.86
C PHE A 86 1.63 14.18 -0.64
N ASP A 87 2.90 14.48 -0.85
CA ASP A 87 3.82 14.89 0.21
C ASP A 87 3.49 16.29 0.76
N VAL A 88 4.30 16.76 1.70
CA VAL A 88 4.16 18.08 2.34
C VAL A 88 4.27 19.25 1.35
N THR A 89 4.84 19.02 0.16
CA THR A 89 4.98 20.03 -0.90
C THR A 89 3.82 19.98 -1.90
N GLY A 90 2.86 19.06 -1.73
CA GLY A 90 1.69 18.91 -2.59
C GLY A 90 1.96 18.11 -3.87
N HIS A 91 3.02 17.29 -3.89
CA HIS A 91 3.40 16.47 -5.04
C HIS A 91 3.22 14.98 -4.76
N VAL A 92 2.87 14.21 -5.78
CA VAL A 92 2.66 12.76 -5.66
C VAL A 92 3.94 12.08 -5.22
N ASP A 93 3.85 11.27 -4.17
CA ASP A 93 4.98 10.48 -3.66
C ASP A 93 4.62 9.00 -3.37
N ALA A 94 3.33 8.64 -3.45
CA ALA A 94 2.88 7.25 -3.42
C ALA A 94 1.49 7.10 -4.05
N LYS A 95 1.20 5.90 -4.57
CA LYS A 95 -0.14 5.52 -5.05
C LYS A 95 -0.33 4.01 -4.99
N GLY A 96 -1.57 3.52 -4.92
CA GLY A 96 -1.79 2.07 -4.86
C GLY A 96 -3.24 1.65 -4.67
N PHE A 97 -3.47 0.34 -4.77
CA PHE A 97 -4.79 -0.29 -4.82
C PHE A 97 -5.37 -0.60 -3.43
N LYS A 98 -5.58 0.46 -2.66
CA LYS A 98 -6.23 0.43 -1.34
C LYS A 98 -6.74 1.83 -1.02
N THR A 99 -7.50 1.96 0.06
CA THR A 99 -7.90 3.29 0.55
C THR A 99 -6.75 4.00 1.26
N CYS A 100 -6.83 5.33 1.35
CA CYS A 100 -5.94 6.15 2.16
C CYS A 100 -5.91 5.67 3.61
N LYS A 101 -7.07 5.32 4.18
CA LYS A 101 -7.17 4.79 5.56
C LYS A 101 -6.40 3.47 5.74
N GLN A 102 -6.59 2.51 4.83
CA GLN A 102 -5.87 1.23 4.89
C GLN A 102 -4.36 1.43 4.81
N ARG A 103 -3.90 2.30 3.91
CA ARG A 103 -2.48 2.62 3.79
C ARG A 103 -1.91 3.24 5.07
N GLU A 104 -2.67 4.11 5.74
CA GLU A 104 -2.26 4.73 7.00
C GLU A 104 -2.28 3.74 8.19
N GLU A 105 -3.17 2.76 8.18
CA GLU A 105 -3.15 1.64 9.12
C GLU A 105 -1.91 0.76 8.91
N GLU A 106 -1.58 0.41 7.67
CA GLU A 106 -0.37 -0.35 7.32
C GLU A 106 0.92 0.39 7.70
N ARG A 107 1.03 1.69 7.40
CA ARG A 107 2.19 2.51 7.79
C ARG A 107 2.40 2.51 9.31
N ARG A 108 1.31 2.53 10.08
CA ARG A 108 1.37 2.47 11.55
C ARG A 108 1.76 1.09 12.06
N ALA A 109 1.32 0.03 11.38
CA ALA A 109 1.70 -1.34 11.70
C ALA A 109 3.15 -1.67 11.32
N THR A 110 3.72 -0.99 10.32
CA THR A 110 5.11 -1.17 9.88
C THR A 110 5.84 0.16 9.73
N PRO A 111 6.22 0.82 10.84
CA PRO A 111 6.97 2.06 10.78
C PRO A 111 8.37 1.81 10.21
N GLY A 112 8.65 2.31 9.00
CA GLY A 112 9.99 2.30 8.41
C GLY A 112 10.25 1.29 7.29
N ALA A 113 9.22 0.65 6.73
CA ALA A 113 9.31 -0.04 5.44
C ALA A 113 9.21 0.92 4.25
#